data_AF-A0A2M7AAK2-F1
#
_entry.id   AF-A0A2M7AAK2-F1
#
_cell.length_a   1.000
_cell.length_b   1.000
_cell.length_c   1.000
_cell.angle_alpha   90.00
_cell.angle_beta   90.00
_cell.angle_gamma   90.00
#
_symmetry.space_group_name_H-M   'P 1'
#
loop_
_entity.id
_entity.type
_entity.pdbx_description
1 polymer ?
#
loop_
_entity_poly.entity_id
_entity_poly.type
_entity_poly.pdbx_seq_one_letter_code
_entity_poly.pdbx_strand_id
1 'polypeptide(L)' 'MQFEALYYDGWSSPPSYILVGAVEGNAPDEALKNNLEGMNQALRDQLALSVDDVNDRRIRDTLYLLKPDDLACARRGS' A
#
# COMPACT_ATOMS: atom_id res chain seq x y z
N MET A 1 14.62 7.51 -3.97
CA MET A 1 14.12 7.57 -2.59
C MET A 1 13.23 6.36 -2.35
N GLN A 2 13.14 5.88 -1.12
CA GLN A 2 12.25 4.77 -0.77
C GLN A 2 10.94 5.34 -0.20
N PHE A 3 9.81 4.72 -0.56
CA PHE A 3 8.48 5.02 -0.06
C PHE A 3 7.85 3.74 0.50
N GLU A 4 7.05 3.86 1.55
CA GLU A 4 6.24 2.77 2.07
C GLU A 4 4.86 2.80 1.43
N ALA A 5 4.38 1.63 0.98
CA ALA A 5 3.07 1.48 0.34
C ALA A 5 2.04 0.98 1.36
N LEU A 6 1.06 1.82 1.67
CA LEU A 6 -0.08 1.46 2.49
C LEU A 6 -1.31 1.21 1.62
N TYR A 7 -2.03 0.15 1.95
CA TYR A 7 -3.34 -0.15 1.40
C TYR A 7 -4.42 0.07 2.46
N TYR A 8 -5.45 0.84 2.12
CA TYR A 8 -6.62 0.98 2.98
C TYR A 8 -7.66 -0.08 2.64
N ASP A 9 -7.82 -1.05 3.53
CA ASP A 9 -8.92 -2.00 3.51
C ASP A 9 -10.11 -1.40 4.28
N GLY A 10 -11.04 -0.81 3.51
CA GLY A 10 -12.24 -0.15 4.03
C GLY A 10 -13.44 -1.07 4.21
N TRP A 11 -13.35 -2.35 3.86
CA TRP A 11 -14.47 -3.30 3.88
C TRP A 11 -14.30 -4.42 4.90
N SER A 12 -13.09 -4.68 5.37
CA SER A 12 -12.93 -5.44 6.60
C SER A 12 -13.55 -4.71 7.78
N SER A 13 -13.93 -5.48 8.80
CA SER A 13 -14.47 -4.96 10.05
C SER A 13 -13.58 -5.42 11.20
N PRO A 14 -12.82 -4.52 11.84
CA PRO A 14 -12.74 -3.07 11.57
C PRO A 14 -11.92 -2.74 10.29
N PRO A 15 -12.19 -1.59 9.64
CA PRO A 15 -11.33 -1.09 8.57
C PRO A 15 -9.88 -0.91 9.03
N SER A 16 -8.93 -1.15 8.14
CA SER A 16 -7.50 -1.14 8.50
C SER A 16 -6.59 -0.63 7.38
N TYR A 17 -5.41 -0.13 7.78
CA TYR A 17 -4.32 0.16 6.86
C TYR A 17 -3.32 -1.00 6.93
N ILE A 18 -2.92 -1.50 5.77
CA ILE A 18 -2.03 -2.65 5.62
C ILE A 18 -0.77 -2.19 4.90
N LEU A 19 0.40 -2.44 5.50
CA LEU A 19 1.68 -2.21 4.85
C LEU A 19 1.92 -3.33 3.83
N VAL A 20 1.96 -2.94 2.55
CA VAL A 20 2.14 -3.85 1.42
C VAL A 20 3.63 -4.08 1.14
N GLY A 21 4.45 -3.06 1.39
CA GLY A 21 5.89 -3.12 1.17
C GLY A 21 6.49 -1.74 0.99
N ALA A 22 7.67 -1.71 0.38
CA ALA A 22 8.34 -0.48 0.03
C ALA A 22 8.71 -0.44 -1.46
N VAL A 23 8.68 0.74 -2.05
CA VAL A 23 8.99 0.99 -3.46
C VAL A 23 9.98 2.13 -3.60
N GLU A 24 10.73 2.13 -4.69
CA GLU A 24 11.69 3.20 -4.99
C GLU A 24 11.17 4.14 -6.08
N GLY A 25 11.51 5.43 -5.95
CA GLY A 25 11.31 6.45 -6.99
C GLY A 25 11.86 7.82 -6.57
N ASN A 26 11.86 8.80 -7.47
CA ASN A 26 12.33 10.15 -7.15
C ASN A 26 11.20 11.04 -6.60
N ALA A 27 9.96 10.74 -6.99
CA ALA A 27 8.73 11.37 -6.47
C ALA A 27 7.65 10.31 -6.20
N PRO A 28 6.66 10.59 -5.32
CA PRO A 28 5.57 9.65 -5.02
C PRO A 28 4.80 9.20 -6.27
N ASP A 29 4.38 10.13 -7.13
CA ASP A 29 3.59 9.78 -8.32
C ASP A 29 4.39 8.90 -9.31
N GLU A 30 5.70 9.16 -9.43
CA GLU A 30 6.60 8.35 -10.24
C GLU A 30 6.77 6.95 -9.65
N ALA A 31 7.06 6.86 -8.35
CA ALA A 31 7.20 5.59 -7.64
C ALA A 31 5.92 4.76 -7.75
N LEU A 32 4.76 5.40 -7.60
CA LEU A 32 3.46 4.74 -7.75
C LEU A 32 3.30 4.18 -9.16
N LYS A 33 3.50 5.03 -10.19
CA LYS A 33 3.33 4.63 -11.59
C LYS A 33 4.25 3.49 -12.01
N ASN A 34 5.51 3.52 -11.59
CA ASN A 34 6.52 2.53 -12.01
C ASN A 34 6.37 1.18 -11.30
N ASN A 35 5.76 1.16 -10.11
CA ASN A 35 5.68 -0.04 -9.28
C ASN A 35 4.24 -0.57 -9.10
N LEU A 36 3.23 0.06 -9.72
CA LEU A 36 1.82 -0.20 -9.46
C LEU A 36 1.39 -1.64 -9.69
N GLU A 37 1.82 -2.24 -10.81
CA GLU A 37 1.47 -3.63 -11.14
C GLU A 37 2.09 -4.61 -10.14
N GLY A 38 3.35 -4.38 -9.76
CA GLY A 38 4.03 -5.18 -8.74
C GLY A 38 3.37 -5.06 -7.37
N MET A 39 2.98 -3.84 -6.96
CA MET A 39 2.26 -3.61 -5.70
C MET A 39 0.87 -4.25 -5.72
N ASN A 40 0.14 -4.16 -6.83
CA ASN A 40 -1.15 -4.81 -6.98
C ASN A 40 -1.03 -6.33 -6.83
N GLN A 41 -0.05 -6.94 -7.48
CA GLN A 41 0.18 -8.38 -7.36
C GLN A 41 0.58 -8.77 -5.93
N ALA A 42 1.53 -8.05 -5.33
CA ALA A 42 1.97 -8.31 -3.96
C ALA A 42 0.82 -8.22 -2.96
N LEU A 43 -0.05 -7.22 -3.09
CA LEU A 43 -1.24 -7.08 -2.26
C LEU A 43 -2.22 -8.24 -2.43
N ARG A 44 -2.46 -8.65 -3.68
CA ARG A 44 -3.34 -9.79 -3.98
C ARG A 44 -2.82 -11.08 -3.37
N ASP A 45 -1.51 -11.32 -3.49
CA ASP A 45 -0.87 -12.50 -2.92
C ASP A 45 -0.90 -12.47 -1.39
N GLN A 46 -0.62 -11.31 -0.78
CA GLN A 46 -0.60 -11.12 0.67
C GLN A 46 -1.98 -11.30 1.32
N LEU A 47 -3.04 -10.81 0.68
CA LEU A 47 -4.40 -10.79 1.21
C LEU A 47 -5.33 -11.84 0.57
N ALA A 48 -4.79 -12.69 -0.30
CA ALA A 48 -5.55 -13.68 -1.08
C ALA A 48 -6.77 -13.06 -1.80
N LEU A 49 -6.62 -11.85 -2.35
CA LEU A 49 -7.72 -11.12 -3.00
C LEU A 49 -7.93 -11.61 -4.42
N SER A 50 -9.13 -12.11 -4.70
CA SER A 50 -9.53 -12.43 -6.08
C SER A 50 -9.79 -11.16 -6.89
N VAL A 51 -9.66 -11.26 -8.22
CA VAL A 51 -9.96 -10.15 -9.15
C VAL A 51 -11.46 -9.82 -9.13
N ASP A 52 -12.29 -10.81 -8.85
CA ASP A 52 -13.75 -10.68 -8.80
C ASP A 52 -14.22 -9.92 -7.54
N ASP A 53 -13.53 -10.11 -6.41
CA ASP A 53 -13.87 -9.45 -5.15
C ASP A 53 -13.38 -8.00 -5.10
N VAL A 54 -12.15 -7.77 -5.56
CA VAL A 54 -11.51 -6.45 -5.56
C VAL A 54 -10.84 -6.23 -6.91
N ASN A 55 -11.39 -5.31 -7.70
CA ASN A 55 -10.79 -4.96 -8.99
C ASN A 55 -9.56 -4.06 -8.84
N ASP A 56 -8.70 -4.05 -9.85
CA ASP A 56 -7.44 -3.30 -9.83
C ASP A 56 -7.63 -1.80 -9.66
N ARG A 57 -8.70 -1.23 -10.23
CA ARG A 57 -9.01 0.19 -10.07
C ARG A 57 -9.21 0.53 -8.59
N ARG A 58 -9.95 -0.31 -7.87
CA ARG A 58 -10.23 -0.12 -6.45
C ARG A 58 -8.95 -0.21 -5.63
N ILE A 59 -8.05 -1.14 -5.93
CA ILE A 59 -6.74 -1.20 -5.28
C ILE A 59 -5.98 0.12 -5.47
N ARG A 60 -5.95 0.64 -6.70
CA ARG A 60 -5.26 1.91 -7.03
C ARG A 60 -5.86 3.10 -6.29
N ASP A 61 -7.18 3.15 -6.18
CA ASP A 61 -7.90 4.23 -5.50
C ASP A 61 -7.70 4.20 -3.97
N THR A 62 -7.22 3.08 -3.40
CA THR A 62 -6.99 2.91 -1.95
C THR A 62 -5.54 2.64 -1.57
N LEU A 63 -4.59 2.87 -2.50
CA LEU A 63 -3.16 2.73 -2.26
C LEU A 63 -2.51 4.09 -2.06
N TYR A 64 -1.69 4.19 -1.02
CA TYR A 64 -1.02 5.41 -0.59
C TYR A 64 0.48 5.17 -0.46
N LEU A 65 1.28 6.16 -0.86
CA LEU A 65 2.72 6.16 -0.62
C LEU A 65 3.08 7.17 0.46
N LEU A 66 3.87 6.72 1.41
CA LEU A 66 4.38 7.52 2.52
C LEU A 66 5.90 7.55 2.48
N LYS A 67 6.51 8.62 2.98
CA LYS A 67 7.95 8.60 3.23
C LYS A 67 8.23 7.76 4.49
N PRO A 68 9.41 7.13 4.60
CA PRO A 68 9.75 6.29 5.75
C PRO A 68 9.63 7.00 7.11
N ASP A 69 9.84 8.32 7.13
CA ASP A 69 9.78 9.12 8.35
C ASP A 69 8.39 9.73 8.62
N ASP A 70 7.40 9.50 7.75
CA ASP A 70 6.04 10.02 7.93
C ASP A 70 5.24 9.16 8.93
N LEU A 71 5.67 7.93 9.21
CA LEU A 71 5.06 7.05 10.21
C LEU A 71 5.88 7.00 11.50
N ALA A 72 5.27 7.44 12.60
CA ALA A 72 5.85 7.33 13.93
C ALA A 72 5.41 6.02 14.62
N CYS A 73 6.37 5.20 15.04
CA CYS A 73 6.10 3.97 15.78
C CYS A 73 5.89 4.28 17.28
N ALA A 74 4.66 4.08 17.78
CA ALA A 74 4.33 4.29 19.19
C ALA A 74 5.14 3.41 20.16
N ARG A 75 5.51 2.18 19.76
CA ARG A 75 6.30 1.26 20.59
C ARG A 75 7.73 1.75 20.85
N ARG A 76 8.28 2.64 20.01
CA ARG A 76 9.63 3.20 20.22
C ARG A 76 9.66 4.28 21.32
N GLY A 77 8.52 4.71 21.84
CA GLY A 77 8.41 5.70 22.92
C GLY A 77 8.10 5.13 24.31
N SER A 78 8.07 3.80 24.47
CA SER A 78 7.78 3.10 25.74
C SER A 78 8.97 2.32 26.26
#